data_AF-A0A6C0TNK3-F1
#
_entry.id   AF-A0A6C0TNK3-F1
#
_cell.length_a   1.000
_cell.length_b   1.000
_cell.length_c   1.000
_cell.angle_alpha   90.00
_cell.angle_beta   90.00
_cell.angle_gamma   90.00
#
_symmetry.space_group_name_H-M   'P 1'
#
loop_
_entity.id
_entity.type
_entity.pdbx_description
1 polymer ?
#
loop_
_entity_poly.entity_id
_entity_poly.type
_entity_poly.pdbx_seq_one_letter_code
_entity_poly.pdbx_strand_id
1 'polypeptide(L)'
;MVDNAPPLKEAIDQMNAWLEGTETVALWCSWGNYDLNQLTAQCALDNADSQLLSLPHLNLKKLWRRTTRQRKKTSLAHALAYHELVFDGQPHRGVDDARNIARLLPFLDWSQQDELVSNPVDAATHNPRQKIR
;
A
#
# COMPACT_ATOMS: atom_id res chain seq x y z
N MET A 1 -11.54 -12.92 -12.71
CA MET A 1 -11.27 -13.25 -14.12
C MET A 1 -10.00 -12.53 -14.51
N VAL A 2 -8.94 -13.28 -14.82
CA VAL A 2 -7.64 -12.71 -15.23
C VAL A 2 -7.43 -12.82 -16.75
N ASP A 3 -8.11 -13.76 -17.41
CA ASP A 3 -7.94 -14.05 -18.84
C ASP A 3 -8.28 -12.87 -19.77
N ASN A 4 -9.12 -11.95 -19.30
CA ASN A 4 -9.52 -10.74 -20.03
C ASN A 4 -8.96 -9.46 -19.39
N ALA A 5 -8.03 -9.58 -18.45
CA ALA A 5 -7.41 -8.42 -17.81
C ALA A 5 -6.32 -7.84 -18.74
N PRO A 6 -6.14 -6.52 -18.76
CA PRO A 6 -5.03 -5.91 -19.48
C PRO A 6 -3.69 -6.39 -18.89
N PRO A 7 -2.62 -6.45 -19.69
CA PRO A 7 -1.27 -6.62 -19.18
C PRO A 7 -0.93 -5.54 -18.15
N LEU A 8 -0.01 -5.82 -17.23
CA LEU A 8 0.35 -4.89 -16.16
C LEU A 8 0.69 -3.50 -16.72
N LYS A 9 1.53 -3.42 -17.76
CA LYS A 9 1.95 -2.13 -18.32
C LYS A 9 0.74 -1.28 -18.75
N GLU A 10 -0.24 -1.87 -19.40
CA GLU A 10 -1.45 -1.15 -19.80
C GLU A 10 -2.28 -0.73 -18.59
N ALA A 11 -2.39 -1.58 -17.56
CA ALA A 11 -3.06 -1.23 -16.31
C ALA A 11 -2.35 -0.06 -15.57
N ILE A 12 -1.02 -0.02 -15.61
CA ILE A 12 -0.22 1.09 -15.05
C ILE A 12 -0.41 2.37 -15.86
N ASP A 13 -0.43 2.28 -17.19
CA ASP A 13 -0.69 3.43 -18.05
C ASP A 13 -2.09 4.02 -17.76
N GLN A 14 -3.10 3.17 -17.57
CA GLN A 14 -4.46 3.58 -17.15
C GLN A 14 -4.47 4.21 -15.75
N MET A 15 -3.70 3.65 -14.80
CA MET A 15 -3.57 4.20 -13.45
C MET A 15 -2.89 5.58 -13.45
N ASN A 16 -1.84 5.76 -14.25
CA ASN A 16 -1.15 7.04 -14.40
C ASN A 16 -2.10 8.11 -14.96
N ALA A 17 -2.84 7.79 -16.03
CA ALA A 17 -3.82 8.70 -16.61
C ALA A 17 -4.93 9.08 -15.60
N TRP A 18 -5.33 8.12 -14.75
CA TRP A 18 -6.26 8.40 -13.66
C TRP A 18 -5.65 9.34 -12.61
N LEU A 19 -4.41 9.09 -12.17
CA LEU A 19 -3.71 9.95 -11.21
C LEU A 19 -3.56 11.39 -11.71
N GLU A 20 -3.21 11.59 -12.98
CA GLU A 20 -3.10 12.90 -13.62
C GLU A 20 -4.43 13.67 -13.65
N GLY A 21 -5.56 12.96 -13.74
CA GLY A 21 -6.89 13.54 -13.71
C GLY A 21 -7.47 13.78 -12.31
N THR A 22 -6.76 13.36 -11.26
CA THR A 22 -7.18 13.54 -9.86
C THR A 22 -6.55 14.76 -9.21
N GLU A 23 -7.06 15.17 -8.06
CA GLU A 23 -6.37 16.17 -7.22
C GLU A 23 -4.96 15.68 -6.87
N THR A 24 -4.05 16.63 -6.63
CA THR A 24 -2.63 16.34 -6.34
C THR A 24 -2.49 15.31 -5.21
N VAL A 25 -2.05 14.09 -5.56
CA VAL A 25 -1.76 13.03 -4.61
C VAL A 25 -0.34 13.21 -4.06
N ALA A 26 -0.22 13.59 -2.80
CA ALA A 26 1.08 13.82 -2.16
C ALA A 26 1.68 12.58 -1.49
N LEU A 27 0.87 11.55 -1.22
CA LEU A 27 1.24 10.37 -0.45
C LEU A 27 0.36 9.20 -0.87
N TRP A 28 0.94 8.02 -1.04
CA TRP A 28 0.17 6.78 -1.15
C TRP A 28 0.52 5.82 -0.03
N CYS A 29 -0.43 4.95 0.31
CA CYS A 29 -0.35 4.15 1.51
C CYS A 29 -0.72 2.69 1.23
N SER A 30 -0.13 1.78 2.02
CA SER A 30 -0.55 0.38 2.05
C SER A 30 -0.51 -0.17 3.48
N TRP A 31 -1.19 -1.29 3.72
CA TRP A 31 -1.17 -1.92 5.05
C TRP A 31 0.18 -2.55 5.37
N GLY A 32 1.00 -2.88 4.37
CA GLY A 32 2.33 -3.43 4.60
C GLY A 32 3.23 -3.22 3.40
N ASN A 33 4.51 -3.60 3.53
CA ASN A 33 5.46 -3.46 2.42
C ASN A 33 5.19 -4.45 1.27
N TYR A 34 4.26 -5.40 1.42
CA TYR A 34 4.00 -6.38 0.36
C TYR A 34 3.52 -5.71 -0.92
N ASP A 35 2.54 -4.82 -0.84
CA ASP A 35 1.99 -4.11 -2.01
C ASP A 35 3.06 -3.27 -2.72
N LEU A 36 3.84 -2.50 -1.93
CA LEU A 36 4.99 -1.74 -2.43
C LEU A 36 6.00 -2.64 -3.15
N ASN A 37 6.45 -3.71 -2.47
CA ASN A 37 7.48 -4.59 -3.02
C ASN A 37 7.01 -5.30 -4.29
N GLN A 38 5.75 -5.76 -4.32
CA GLN A 38 5.17 -6.44 -5.49
C GLN A 38 5.03 -5.48 -6.66
N LEU A 39 4.46 -4.28 -6.43
CA LEU A 39 4.30 -3.28 -7.48
C LEU A 39 5.66 -2.87 -8.06
N THR A 40 6.64 -2.56 -7.21
CA THR A 40 8.00 -2.22 -7.65
C THR A 40 8.65 -3.35 -8.45
N ALA A 41 8.58 -4.59 -7.97
CA ALA A 41 9.20 -5.72 -8.66
C ALA A 41 8.53 -6.00 -10.01
N GLN A 42 7.20 -6.01 -10.06
CA GLN A 42 6.47 -6.34 -11.28
C GLN A 42 6.58 -5.23 -12.33
N CYS A 43 6.54 -3.95 -11.91
CA CYS A 43 6.79 -2.82 -12.81
C CYS A 43 8.21 -2.86 -13.41
N ALA A 44 9.22 -3.24 -12.61
CA ALA A 44 10.59 -3.39 -13.12
C ALA A 44 10.72 -4.57 -14.11
N LEU A 45 10.00 -5.68 -13.89
CA LEU A 45 10.01 -6.83 -14.79
C LEU A 45 9.32 -6.53 -16.13
N ASP A 46 8.19 -5.82 -16.09
CA ASP A 46 7.35 -5.57 -17.26
C ASP A 46 7.66 -4.23 -17.96
N ASN A 47 8.69 -3.51 -17.52
CA ASN A 47 9.05 -2.16 -17.98
C ASN A 47 7.83 -1.21 -17.95
N ALA A 48 7.14 -1.17 -16.82
CA ALA A 48 5.98 -0.31 -16.58
C ALA A 48 6.36 0.85 -15.66
N ASP A 49 6.27 2.08 -16.18
CA ASP A 49 6.64 3.29 -15.45
C ASP A 49 5.47 3.79 -14.60
N SER A 50 5.41 3.37 -13.33
CA SER A 50 4.33 3.73 -12.42
C SER A 50 4.59 5.08 -11.73
N GLN A 51 3.78 6.10 -12.03
CA GLN A 51 3.85 7.40 -11.33
C GLN A 51 3.58 7.26 -9.83
N LEU A 52 2.73 6.31 -9.43
CA LEU A 52 2.47 6.02 -8.01
C LEU A 52 3.76 5.67 -7.24
N LEU A 53 4.73 4.99 -7.87
CA LEU A 53 5.99 4.64 -7.23
C LEU A 53 6.96 5.83 -7.13
N SER A 54 6.71 6.93 -7.84
CA SER A 54 7.47 8.17 -7.67
C SER A 54 6.99 8.99 -6.46
N LEU A 55 5.80 8.67 -5.93
CA LEU A 55 5.23 9.33 -4.77
C LEU A 55 5.76 8.72 -3.47
N PRO A 56 5.88 9.51 -2.39
CA PRO A 56 6.19 8.99 -1.06
C PRO A 56 5.19 7.90 -0.65
N HIS A 57 5.69 6.86 0.02
CA HIS A 57 4.90 5.74 0.52
C HIS A 57 4.88 5.70 2.04
N LEU A 58 3.72 5.41 2.62
CA LEU A 58 3.56 5.13 4.05
C LEU A 58 2.97 3.74 4.30
N ASN A 59 3.68 2.95 5.11
CA ASN A 59 3.18 1.69 5.65
C ASN A 59 2.27 1.96 6.87
N LEU A 60 0.95 1.89 6.66
CA LEU A 60 -0.05 2.21 7.67
C LEU A 60 -0.04 1.25 8.88
N LYS A 61 0.42 0.01 8.72
CA LYS A 61 0.58 -0.89 9.87
C LYS A 61 1.68 -0.42 10.82
N LYS A 62 2.74 0.21 10.31
CA LYS A 62 3.76 0.82 11.19
C LYS A 62 3.17 1.99 11.97
N LEU A 63 2.44 2.87 11.28
CA LEU A 63 1.78 4.02 11.89
C LEU A 63 0.77 3.57 12.95
N TRP A 64 -0.14 2.67 12.58
CA TRP A 64 -1.14 2.11 13.50
C TRP A 64 -0.52 1.46 14.72
N ARG A 65 0.60 0.73 14.58
CA ARG A 65 1.31 0.12 15.73
C ARG A 65 1.91 1.18 16.66
N ARG A 66 2.38 2.31 16.14
CA ARG A 66 2.87 3.42 16.97
C ARG A 66 1.71 4.08 17.71
N THR A 67 0.62 4.40 17.00
CA THR A 67 -0.57 5.01 17.59
C THR A 67 -1.17 4.16 18.71
N THR A 68 -1.29 2.85 18.50
CA THR A 68 -1.89 1.91 19.48
C THR A 68 -0.89 1.28 20.45
N ARG A 69 0.41 1.62 20.34
CA ARG A 69 1.52 1.06 21.11
C ARG A 69 1.63 -0.48 21.04
N GLN A 70 1.13 -1.07 19.96
CA GLN A 70 1.11 -2.52 19.75
C GLN A 70 2.49 -3.06 19.33
N ARG A 71 3.03 -3.98 20.14
CA ARG A 71 4.38 -4.54 19.91
C ARG A 71 4.40 -5.78 19.02
N LYS A 72 3.30 -6.53 18.92
CA LYS A 72 3.22 -7.78 18.16
C LYS A 72 3.01 -7.55 16.66
N LYS A 73 3.23 -8.60 15.85
CA LYS A 73 2.84 -8.63 14.44
C LYS A 73 1.31 -8.60 14.36
N THR A 74 0.73 -7.57 13.76
CA THR A 74 -0.71 -7.40 13.64
C THR A 74 -1.20 -7.56 12.20
N SER A 75 -2.29 -8.30 12.01
CA SER A 75 -2.99 -8.39 10.72
C SER A 75 -3.96 -7.21 10.56
N LEU A 76 -4.46 -6.99 9.34
CA LEU A 76 -5.50 -5.99 9.08
C LEU A 76 -6.77 -6.31 9.88
N ALA A 77 -7.21 -7.58 9.86
CA ALA A 77 -8.35 -8.06 10.64
C ALA A 77 -8.20 -7.79 12.15
N HIS A 78 -7.00 -7.98 12.71
CA HIS A 78 -6.75 -7.66 14.11
C HIS A 78 -6.86 -6.15 14.40
N ALA A 79 -6.35 -5.31 13.50
CA ALA A 79 -6.43 -3.86 13.66
C ALA A 79 -7.86 -3.33 13.58
N LEU A 80 -8.68 -3.91 12.69
CA LEU A 80 -10.12 -3.63 12.62
C LEU A 80 -10.81 -4.04 13.91
N ALA A 81 -10.61 -5.29 14.36
CA ALA A 81 -11.25 -5.81 15.57
C ALA A 81 -10.85 -5.02 16.82
N TYR A 82 -9.62 -4.51 16.89
CA TYR A 82 -9.17 -3.64 17.98
C TYR A 82 -10.01 -2.35 18.10
N HIS A 83 -10.49 -1.83 16.97
CA HIS A 83 -11.38 -0.65 16.91
C HIS A 83 -12.85 -1.04 16.80
N GLU A 84 -13.21 -2.26 17.19
CA GLU A 84 -14.58 -2.81 17.14
C GLU A 84 -15.19 -2.83 15.73
N LEU A 85 -14.34 -2.82 14.70
CA LEU A 85 -14.74 -2.92 13.30
C LEU A 85 -14.70 -4.37 12.84
N VAL A 86 -15.76 -4.79 12.14
CA VAL A 86 -15.79 -6.05 11.41
C VAL A 86 -15.23 -5.83 10.01
N PHE A 87 -14.44 -6.79 9.53
CA PHE A 87 -13.96 -6.81 8.15
C PHE A 87 -15.16 -6.85 7.20
N ASP A 88 -15.21 -5.90 6.26
CA ASP A 88 -16.28 -5.81 5.27
C ASP A 88 -15.82 -6.33 3.89
N GLY A 89 -16.64 -7.15 3.24
CA GLY A 89 -16.32 -7.79 1.96
C GLY A 89 -15.47 -9.06 2.09
N GLN A 90 -14.72 -9.39 1.03
CA GLN A 90 -13.95 -10.63 0.96
C GLN A 90 -12.48 -10.41 1.35
N PRO A 91 -11.96 -11.13 2.36
CA PRO A 91 -10.54 -11.07 2.69
C PRO A 91 -9.64 -11.39 1.50
N HIS A 92 -8.52 -10.67 1.38
CA HIS A 92 -7.54 -10.81 0.29
C HIS A 92 -8.02 -10.35 -1.08
N ARG A 93 -9.20 -9.73 -1.17
CA ARG A 93 -9.61 -8.99 -2.35
C ARG A 93 -9.09 -7.57 -2.22
N GLY A 94 -8.15 -7.17 -3.08
CA GLY A 94 -7.41 -5.91 -2.94
C GLY A 94 -8.28 -4.66 -2.73
N VAL A 95 -9.43 -4.57 -3.42
CA VAL A 95 -10.37 -3.44 -3.25
C VAL A 95 -11.06 -3.44 -1.88
N ASP A 96 -11.42 -4.61 -1.36
CA ASP A 96 -12.07 -4.73 -0.05
C ASP A 96 -11.05 -4.49 1.08
N ASP A 97 -9.82 -4.99 0.92
CA ASP A 97 -8.71 -4.66 1.82
C ASP A 97 -8.45 -3.15 1.85
N ALA A 98 -8.37 -2.47 0.70
CA ALA A 98 -8.19 -1.02 0.62
C ALA A 98 -9.30 -0.24 1.32
N ARG A 99 -10.57 -0.63 1.15
CA ARG A 99 -11.71 -0.02 1.86
C ARG A 99 -11.61 -0.20 3.37
N ASN A 100 -11.24 -1.40 3.83
CA ASN A 100 -11.07 -1.65 5.25
C ASN A 100 -9.89 -0.88 5.86
N ILE A 101 -8.79 -0.74 5.12
CA ILE A 101 -7.66 0.11 5.52
C ILE A 101 -8.12 1.57 5.65
N ALA A 102 -8.92 2.07 4.70
CA ALA A 102 -9.45 3.43 4.74
C ALA A 102 -10.28 3.71 6.02
N ARG A 103 -11.01 2.71 6.52
CA ARG A 103 -11.77 2.80 7.77
C ARG A 103 -10.89 2.94 9.02
N LEU A 104 -9.61 2.56 8.95
CA LEU A 104 -8.67 2.71 10.04
C LEU A 104 -8.01 4.10 10.12
N LEU A 105 -8.04 4.86 9.03
CA LEU A 105 -7.36 6.17 8.92
C LEU A 105 -7.75 7.17 10.02
N PRO A 106 -9.02 7.29 10.46
CA PRO A 106 -9.40 8.22 11.53
C PRO A 106 -8.78 7.88 12.89
N PHE A 107 -8.32 6.65 13.10
CA PHE A 107 -7.73 6.20 14.36
C PHE A 107 -6.20 6.32 14.39
N LEU A 108 -5.58 6.86 13.33
CA LEU A 108 -4.13 6.99 13.22
C LEU A 108 -3.67 8.35 13.74
N ASP A 109 -2.56 8.35 14.47
CA ASP A 109 -1.86 9.56 14.88
C ASP A 109 -0.94 10.03 13.76
N TRP A 110 -1.50 10.79 12.82
CA TRP A 110 -0.79 11.29 11.64
C TRP A 110 0.38 12.21 11.95
N SER A 111 0.50 12.75 13.17
CA SER A 111 1.67 13.53 13.57
C SER A 111 2.97 12.71 13.56
N GLN A 112 2.87 11.38 13.53
CA GLN A 112 4.00 10.45 13.55
C GLN A 112 4.39 9.95 12.15
N GLN A 113 3.78 10.47 11.08
CA GLN A 113 3.95 9.96 9.72
C GLN A 113 5.33 10.24 9.14
N ASP A 114 5.92 11.41 9.41
CA ASP A 114 7.12 11.90 8.72
C ASP A 114 8.33 10.98 8.95
N GLU A 115 8.41 10.36 10.12
CA GLU A 115 9.45 9.38 10.45
C GLU A 115 9.27 8.01 9.77
N LEU A 116 8.10 7.76 9.19
CA LEU A 116 7.69 6.47 8.60
C LEU A 116 7.50 6.53 7.09
N VAL A 117 7.36 7.72 6.52
CA VAL A 117 7.29 7.93 5.08
C VAL A 117 8.62 7.52 4.44
N SER A 118 8.56 6.84 3.30
CA SER A 118 9.72 6.43 2.52
C SER A 118 9.46 6.62 1.05
N ASN A 119 10.44 7.11 0.30
CA ASN A 119 10.33 7.15 -1.16
C ASN A 119 10.66 5.77 -1.74
N PRO A 120 9.76 5.17 -2.54
CA PRO A 120 10.00 3.88 -3.17
C PRO A 120 11.27 3.86 -4.03
N VAL A 121 11.56 4.98 -4.69
CA VAL A 121 12.75 5.15 -5.56
C VAL A 121 14.05 5.03 -4.77
N ASP A 122 14.08 5.51 -3.53
CA ASP A 122 15.26 5.44 -2.65
C ASP A 122 15.46 4.04 -2.05
N ALA A 123 14.39 3.26 -1.93
CA ALA A 123 14.41 1.91 -1.36
C ALA A 123 14.94 0.84 -2.33
N ALA A 124 14.86 1.08 -3.65
CA ALA A 124 15.34 0.17 -4.69
C ALA A 124 16.87 0.03 -4.70
N THR A 125 17.61 1.01 -4.19
CA THR A 125 19.07 1.02 -4.10
C THR A 125 19.62 0.14 -2.96
N HIS A 126 18.76 -0.33 -2.04
CA HIS A 126 19.20 -1.07 -0.85
C HIS A 126 18.24 -2.21 -0.47
N ASN A 127 18.12 -3.25 -1.29
CA ASN A 127 17.55 -4.51 -0.78
C ASN A 127 18.09 -5.78 -1.50
N PRO A 128 19.02 -6.53 -0.87
CA PRO A 128 19.39 -7.86 -1.34
C PRO A 128 18.28 -8.87 -1.02
N ARG A 129 17.57 -9.32 -2.06
CA ARG A 129 16.82 -10.59 -2.15
C ARG A 129 15.94 -10.94 -0.92
N GLN A 130 14.69 -10.50 -0.94
CA GLN A 130 13.63 -11.25 -0.25
C GLN A 130 13.16 -12.40 -1.13
N LYS A 131 13.52 -13.63 -0.73
CA LYS A 131 13.04 -14.87 -1.35
C LYS A 131 11.52 -14.95 -1.21
N ILE A 132 10.83 -14.88 -2.34
CA ILE A 132 9.43 -15.29 -2.48
C ILE A 132 9.39 -16.81 -2.20
N ARG A 133 8.56 -17.22 -1.24
CA ARG A 133 8.19 -18.61 -1.01
C ARG A 133 6.83 -18.86 -1.59
#